data_AF-A0A357AX24-F1
#
_entry.id   AF-A0A357AX24-F1
#
_cell.length_a   1.000
_cell.length_b   1.000
_cell.length_c   1.000
_cell.angle_alpha   90.00
_cell.angle_beta   90.00
_cell.angle_gamma   90.00
#
_symmetry.space_group_name_H-M   'P 1'
#
loop_
_entity.id
_entity.type
_entity.pdbx_description
1 polymer ?
#
loop_
_entity_poly.entity_id
_entity_poly.type
_entity_poly.pdbx_seq_one_letter_code
_entity_poly.pdbx_strand_id
1 'polypeptide(L)'
;MKDWNILLRSKEFRNLLTARRRLLMLDYDGTLAPFTVERDKARPYPGVRDVLGGLALDAGWRVVIVSGRLADEVAALLDLRQGVEIFGCHGGERRAPDGRLTRLELTPSVEKALADARFWAESQGLGEYLEQKHGCLALHVRGVPPPRAAEILADAGRALGRIGRNAGVEVRLFDGGLEMRCAAFSKGQVVERLLAEETAAHGPGMAAAYLGDDQTDEDAFRALNSTGLSLLVAPKRKTSLAHYLLRPPADLLTFLRACLAASGTSREEAGGAEPPKRLIVVSNRLPVTPIRGPRGWELKPGAGGLVQALAPVLRDRGGLWVGSAGQAGESEAAAPFAEFSQEAGYRLLPIELTAAEHRDYYEGFSNEIIWPLFHDFQSRCNFEPDYWTAYLAVNQKFARAVAGHSRPDDYVWIHDYHLMHVARFLKEQGSERRCGFFLHIPFPAPDIFLKLPWRKQVLQ
;
A
#
# COMPACT_ATOMS: atom_id res chain seq x y z
N MET A 1 -8.02 -17.66 -18.43
CA MET A 1 -7.55 -16.53 -17.60
C MET A 1 -8.40 -15.29 -17.85
N LYS A 2 -8.81 -14.60 -16.79
CA LYS A 2 -9.68 -13.42 -16.81
C LYS A 2 -8.84 -12.13 -16.60
N ASP A 3 -9.25 -10.99 -17.16
CA ASP A 3 -8.50 -9.72 -17.02
C ASP A 3 -8.90 -8.95 -15.73
N TRP A 4 -8.13 -7.90 -15.41
CA TRP A 4 -8.30 -7.01 -14.25
C TRP A 4 -9.76 -6.58 -13.96
N ASN A 5 -10.52 -6.15 -14.97
CA ASN A 5 -11.90 -5.70 -14.77
C ASN A 5 -12.83 -6.82 -14.26
N ILE A 6 -12.52 -8.08 -14.56
CA ILE A 6 -13.27 -9.23 -14.06
C ILE A 6 -12.79 -9.58 -12.65
N LEU A 7 -11.48 -9.47 -12.37
CA LEU A 7 -10.92 -9.65 -11.03
C LEU A 7 -11.56 -8.69 -10.03
N LEU A 8 -11.68 -7.41 -10.37
CA LEU A 8 -12.31 -6.39 -9.52
C LEU A 8 -13.72 -6.76 -9.02
N ARG A 9 -14.46 -7.55 -9.80
CA ARG A 9 -15.83 -7.95 -9.47
C ARG A 9 -15.91 -9.37 -8.88
N SER A 10 -14.79 -10.07 -8.82
CA SER A 10 -14.76 -11.48 -8.42
C SER A 10 -15.05 -11.64 -6.93
N LYS A 11 -15.59 -12.81 -6.56
CA LYS A 11 -15.85 -13.11 -5.14
C LYS A 11 -14.54 -13.38 -4.41
N GLU A 12 -13.57 -13.98 -5.11
CA GLU A 12 -12.26 -14.35 -4.60
C GLU A 12 -11.44 -13.12 -4.22
N PHE A 13 -11.46 -12.08 -5.06
CA PHE A 13 -10.75 -10.84 -4.77
C PHE A 13 -11.42 -10.06 -3.64
N ARG A 14 -12.76 -9.98 -3.63
CA ARG A 14 -13.50 -9.41 -2.49
C ARG A 14 -13.17 -10.13 -1.19
N ASN A 15 -13.19 -11.46 -1.19
CA ASN A 15 -12.79 -12.27 -0.03
C ASN A 15 -11.36 -11.98 0.41
N LEU A 16 -10.42 -11.84 -0.54
CA LEU A 16 -9.04 -11.44 -0.23
C LEU A 16 -8.97 -10.08 0.45
N LEU A 17 -9.80 -9.11 0.08
CA LEU A 17 -9.77 -7.79 0.71
C LEU A 17 -10.46 -7.78 2.07
N THR A 18 -11.57 -8.49 2.24
CA THR A 18 -12.39 -8.44 3.46
C THR A 18 -11.99 -9.43 4.55
N ALA A 19 -11.26 -10.50 4.21
CA ALA A 19 -10.88 -11.51 5.19
C ALA A 19 -10.05 -10.93 6.35
N ARG A 20 -10.29 -11.44 7.56
CA ARG A 20 -9.57 -11.01 8.77
C ARG A 20 -8.07 -11.29 8.69
N ARG A 21 -7.69 -12.42 8.09
CA ARG A 21 -6.30 -12.86 7.90
C ARG A 21 -6.04 -13.08 6.43
N ARG A 22 -4.97 -12.46 5.93
CA ARG A 22 -4.64 -12.46 4.51
C ARG A 22 -3.17 -12.80 4.31
N LEU A 23 -2.90 -13.74 3.41
CA LEU A 23 -1.55 -14.12 3.01
C LEU A 23 -1.31 -13.66 1.58
N LEU A 24 -0.33 -12.78 1.40
CA LEU A 24 0.09 -12.32 0.09
C LEU A 24 1.48 -12.88 -0.21
N MET A 25 1.55 -13.75 -1.22
CA MET A 25 2.77 -14.37 -1.70
C MET A 25 3.12 -13.77 -3.06
N LEU A 26 4.37 -13.33 -3.21
CA LEU A 26 4.81 -12.56 -4.37
C LEU A 26 6.11 -13.13 -4.89
N ASP A 27 6.14 -13.52 -6.15
CA ASP A 27 7.40 -13.66 -6.86
C ASP A 27 8.10 -12.30 -7.05
N TYR A 28 9.40 -12.31 -7.34
CA TYR A 28 10.21 -11.12 -7.48
C TYR A 28 10.44 -10.67 -8.92
N ASP A 29 11.19 -11.45 -9.70
CA ASP A 29 11.64 -11.10 -11.05
C ASP A 29 10.49 -11.23 -12.05
N GLY A 30 10.26 -10.24 -12.92
CA GLY A 30 9.11 -10.25 -13.83
C GLY A 30 7.78 -9.92 -13.15
N THR A 31 7.69 -10.14 -11.83
CA THR A 31 6.51 -9.85 -10.99
C THR A 31 6.61 -8.47 -10.33
N LEU A 32 7.44 -8.29 -9.30
CA LEU A 32 7.60 -7.01 -8.57
C LEU A 32 8.61 -6.08 -9.21
N ALA A 33 9.56 -6.62 -9.96
CA ALA A 33 10.60 -5.90 -10.69
C ALA A 33 10.60 -6.34 -12.17
N PRO A 34 10.93 -5.45 -13.13
CA PRO A 34 11.11 -5.85 -14.51
C PRO A 34 12.35 -6.73 -14.69
N PHE A 35 12.39 -7.54 -15.74
CA PHE A 35 13.62 -8.24 -16.14
C PHE A 35 14.68 -7.24 -16.59
N THR A 36 15.85 -7.32 -16.00
CA THR A 36 17.04 -6.54 -16.37
C THR A 36 18.17 -7.48 -16.77
N VAL A 37 19.01 -7.05 -17.71
CA VAL A 37 20.21 -7.79 -18.11
C VAL A 37 21.18 -7.91 -16.92
N GLU A 38 21.38 -6.80 -16.22
CA GLU A 38 22.14 -6.74 -14.97
C GLU A 38 21.23 -7.12 -13.80
N ARG A 39 21.38 -8.34 -13.28
CA ARG A 39 20.47 -8.92 -12.27
C ARG A 39 20.42 -8.09 -10.99
N ASP A 40 21.52 -7.49 -10.57
CA ASP A 40 21.66 -6.63 -9.39
C ASP A 40 20.94 -5.27 -9.52
N LYS A 41 20.48 -4.91 -10.73
CA LYS A 41 19.71 -3.70 -11.03
C LYS A 41 18.21 -3.93 -11.17
N ALA A 42 17.72 -5.15 -10.95
CA ALA A 42 16.29 -5.49 -11.01
C ALA A 42 15.52 -4.87 -9.83
N ARG A 43 15.41 -3.54 -9.77
CA ARG A 43 14.71 -2.82 -8.70
C ARG A 43 13.18 -2.91 -8.89
N PRO A 44 12.39 -2.92 -7.80
CA PRO A 44 10.93 -2.97 -7.90
C PRO A 44 10.36 -1.80 -8.71
N TYR A 45 9.21 -2.00 -9.36
CA TYR A 45 8.51 -0.90 -10.03
C TYR A 45 8.21 0.26 -9.06
N PRO A 46 8.21 1.53 -9.54
CA PRO A 46 7.92 2.69 -8.70
C PRO A 46 6.61 2.52 -7.91
N GLY A 47 6.67 2.76 -6.59
CA GLY A 47 5.54 2.62 -5.66
C GLY A 47 5.32 1.23 -5.07
N VAL A 48 5.95 0.16 -5.60
CA VAL A 48 5.85 -1.19 -5.00
C VAL A 48 6.40 -1.20 -3.58
N ARG A 49 7.57 -0.58 -3.36
CA ARG A 49 8.22 -0.52 -2.05
C ARG A 49 7.33 0.11 -0.97
N ASP A 50 6.70 1.24 -1.29
CA ASP A 50 5.81 1.95 -0.36
C ASP A 50 4.61 1.10 0.02
N VAL A 51 4.02 0.41 -0.96
CA VAL A 51 2.84 -0.43 -0.73
C VAL A 51 3.20 -1.67 0.09
N LEU A 52 4.30 -2.36 -0.22
CA LEU A 52 4.76 -3.50 0.55
C LEU A 52 5.16 -3.11 1.98
N GLY A 53 5.79 -1.95 2.16
CA GLY A 53 6.11 -1.42 3.49
C GLY A 53 4.84 -1.14 4.31
N GLY A 54 3.80 -0.59 3.69
CA GLY A 54 2.50 -0.39 4.35
C GLY A 54 1.79 -1.70 4.70
N LEU A 55 1.83 -2.70 3.81
CA LEU A 55 1.24 -4.02 4.06
C LEU A 55 1.99 -4.78 5.17
N ALA A 56 3.32 -4.67 5.21
CA ALA A 56 4.14 -5.31 6.24
C ALA A 56 3.88 -4.77 7.66
N LEU A 57 3.41 -3.53 7.77
CA LEU A 57 3.00 -2.89 9.02
C LEU A 57 1.62 -3.34 9.51
N ASP A 58 0.80 -3.93 8.64
CA ASP A 58 -0.57 -4.33 8.97
C ASP A 58 -0.63 -5.77 9.48
N ALA A 59 -1.04 -5.96 10.73
CA ALA A 59 -1.13 -7.28 11.34
C ALA A 59 -2.15 -8.22 10.66
N GLY A 60 -3.10 -7.70 9.88
CA GLY A 60 -4.05 -8.48 9.10
C GLY A 60 -3.45 -9.08 7.81
N TRP A 61 -2.24 -8.66 7.42
CA TRP A 61 -1.49 -9.18 6.29
C TRP A 61 -0.23 -9.92 6.73
N ARG A 62 0.01 -11.08 6.14
CA ARG A 62 1.34 -11.69 6.06
C ARG A 62 1.83 -11.55 4.63
N VAL A 63 2.90 -10.79 4.43
CA VAL A 63 3.51 -10.57 3.11
C VAL A 63 4.77 -11.41 3.01
N VAL A 64 4.84 -12.25 1.99
CA VAL A 64 5.96 -13.16 1.76
C VAL A 64 6.44 -13.06 0.32
N ILE A 65 7.75 -12.92 0.13
CA ILE A 65 8.38 -12.94 -1.19
C ILE A 65 8.92 -14.35 -1.46
N VAL A 66 8.69 -14.92 -2.64
CA VAL A 66 9.14 -16.26 -3.01
C VAL A 66 9.93 -16.19 -4.32
N SER A 67 11.25 -16.37 -4.27
CA SER A 67 12.13 -16.12 -5.43
C SER A 67 13.14 -17.26 -5.66
N GLY A 68 13.60 -17.38 -6.91
CA GLY A 68 14.77 -18.19 -7.27
C GLY A 68 16.13 -17.51 -6.96
N ARG A 69 16.11 -16.24 -6.55
CA ARG A 69 17.29 -15.51 -6.05
C ARG A 69 17.64 -15.94 -4.62
N LEU A 70 18.83 -15.54 -4.18
CA LEU A 70 19.20 -15.64 -2.76
C LEU A 70 18.31 -14.71 -1.93
N ALA A 71 17.93 -15.12 -0.71
CA ALA A 71 17.00 -14.34 0.08
C ALA A 71 17.54 -12.94 0.45
N ASP A 72 18.84 -12.84 0.75
CA ASP A 72 19.50 -11.56 1.05
C ASP A 72 19.67 -10.67 -0.19
N GLU A 73 19.80 -11.25 -1.38
CA GLU A 73 19.83 -10.50 -2.63
C GLU A 73 18.48 -9.80 -2.85
N VAL A 74 17.38 -10.54 -2.71
CA VAL A 74 16.02 -9.98 -2.79
C VAL A 74 15.81 -8.90 -1.73
N ALA A 75 16.25 -9.13 -0.49
CA ALA A 75 16.15 -8.15 0.59
C ALA A 75 16.87 -6.83 0.24
N ALA A 76 18.08 -6.92 -0.31
CA ALA A 76 18.86 -5.75 -0.74
C ALA A 76 18.23 -5.02 -1.93
N LEU A 77 17.62 -5.74 -2.88
CA LEU A 77 16.93 -5.12 -4.01
C LEU A 77 15.61 -4.46 -3.59
N LEU A 78 14.89 -5.05 -2.63
CA LEU A 78 13.66 -4.50 -2.05
C LEU A 78 13.93 -3.26 -1.20
N ASP A 79 14.94 -3.31 -0.34
CA ASP A 79 15.41 -2.17 0.46
C ASP A 79 14.26 -1.50 1.23
N LEU A 80 13.50 -2.33 1.96
CA LEU A 80 12.40 -1.90 2.82
C LEU A 80 12.92 -1.54 4.21
N ARG A 81 12.38 -0.47 4.81
CA ARG A 81 12.71 -0.07 6.19
C ARG A 81 12.35 -1.14 7.22
N GLN A 82 11.25 -1.86 6.99
CA GLN A 82 10.88 -3.05 7.74
C GLN A 82 10.96 -4.24 6.80
N GLY A 83 11.72 -5.26 7.20
CA GLY A 83 11.87 -6.46 6.40
C GLY A 83 10.54 -7.18 6.24
N VAL A 84 10.40 -7.87 5.11
CA VAL A 84 9.35 -8.87 4.89
C VAL A 84 9.97 -10.25 4.96
N GLU A 85 9.13 -11.27 5.11
CA GLU A 85 9.58 -12.65 5.00
C GLU A 85 9.94 -12.97 3.55
N ILE A 86 11.09 -13.61 3.32
CA ILE A 86 11.59 -13.92 1.98
C ILE A 86 12.03 -15.37 1.93
N PHE A 87 11.50 -16.12 0.97
CA PHE A 87 11.98 -17.43 0.58
C PHE A 87 12.87 -17.32 -0.65
N GLY A 88 14.16 -17.62 -0.48
CA GLY A 88 15.14 -17.67 -1.56
C GLY A 88 15.37 -19.09 -2.06
N CYS A 89 16.09 -19.24 -3.17
CA CYS A 89 16.43 -20.54 -3.77
C CYS A 89 15.20 -21.45 -3.96
N HIS A 90 14.07 -20.89 -4.42
CA HIS A 90 12.80 -21.60 -4.58
C HIS A 90 12.29 -22.27 -3.29
N GLY A 91 12.64 -21.72 -2.12
CA GLY A 91 12.24 -22.25 -0.81
C GLY A 91 13.36 -22.91 0.00
N GLY A 92 14.56 -23.01 -0.56
CA GLY A 92 15.74 -23.53 0.14
C GLY A 92 16.29 -22.60 1.22
N GLU A 93 16.03 -21.30 1.11
CA GLU A 93 16.35 -20.30 2.13
C GLU A 93 15.06 -19.66 2.64
N ARG A 94 15.01 -19.34 3.93
CA ARG A 94 13.97 -18.51 4.54
C ARG A 94 14.63 -17.43 5.36
N ARG A 95 14.39 -16.18 4.99
CA ARG A 95 14.83 -15.01 5.71
C ARG A 95 13.65 -14.39 6.43
N ALA A 96 13.74 -14.29 7.75
CA ALA A 96 12.74 -13.65 8.57
C ALA A 96 12.76 -12.11 8.40
N PRO A 97 11.65 -11.42 8.74
CA PRO A 97 11.58 -9.95 8.72
C PRO A 97 12.70 -9.24 9.48
N ASP A 98 13.19 -9.85 10.57
CA ASP A 98 14.23 -9.31 11.45
C ASP A 98 15.66 -9.43 10.89
N GLY A 99 15.86 -10.15 9.78
CA GLY A 99 17.21 -10.41 9.26
C GLY A 99 17.65 -11.85 9.27
N ARG A 100 17.07 -12.68 10.14
CA ARG A 100 17.59 -14.02 10.38
C ARG A 100 17.37 -14.93 9.19
N LEU A 101 18.47 -15.46 8.63
CA LEU A 101 18.46 -16.42 7.54
C LEU A 101 18.50 -17.85 8.08
N THR A 102 17.60 -18.71 7.61
CA THR A 102 17.64 -20.16 7.81
C THR A 102 17.67 -20.87 6.46
N ARG A 103 18.35 -22.01 6.42
CA ARG A 103 18.46 -22.85 5.21
C ARG A 103 17.88 -24.22 5.51
N LEU A 104 17.14 -24.77 4.55
CA LEU A 104 16.65 -26.15 4.66
C LEU A 104 17.84 -27.09 4.53
N GLU A 105 17.97 -28.05 5.44
CA GLU A 105 19.03 -29.06 5.34
C GLU A 105 18.88 -29.89 4.07
N LEU A 106 20.01 -30.14 3.42
CA LEU A 106 20.10 -31.01 2.27
C LEU A 106 20.40 -32.42 2.75
N THR A 107 19.83 -33.42 2.09
CA THR A 107 20.21 -34.81 2.37
C THR A 107 21.62 -35.06 1.83
N PRO A 108 22.39 -35.99 2.42
CA PRO A 108 23.72 -36.34 1.91
C PRO A 108 23.72 -36.76 0.43
N SER A 109 22.62 -37.36 -0.05
CA SER A 109 22.47 -37.72 -1.46
C SER A 109 22.34 -36.49 -2.37
N VAL A 110 21.61 -35.46 -1.94
CA VAL A 110 21.47 -34.20 -2.68
C VAL A 110 22.79 -33.45 -2.71
N GLU A 111 23.48 -33.34 -1.56
CA GLU A 111 24.79 -32.71 -1.47
C GLU A 111 25.80 -33.39 -2.39
N LYS A 112 25.86 -34.73 -2.35
CA LYS A 112 26.73 -35.52 -3.22
C LYS A 112 26.41 -35.30 -4.70
N ALA A 113 25.13 -35.31 -5.09
CA ALA A 113 24.75 -35.12 -6.49
C ALA A 113 25.14 -33.73 -7.01
N LEU A 114 24.96 -32.67 -6.21
CA LEU A 114 25.37 -31.32 -6.58
C LEU A 114 26.90 -31.20 -6.68
N ALA A 115 27.64 -31.84 -5.77
CA ALA A 115 29.10 -31.88 -5.83
C ALA A 115 29.61 -32.64 -7.07
N ASP A 116 29.02 -33.80 -7.36
CA ASP A 116 29.35 -34.62 -8.54
C ASP A 116 29.03 -33.86 -9.84
N ALA A 117 27.90 -33.14 -9.89
CA ALA A 117 27.51 -32.32 -11.04
C ALA A 117 28.49 -31.16 -11.27
N ARG A 118 28.92 -30.49 -10.20
CA ARG A 118 29.95 -29.45 -10.27
C ARG A 118 31.28 -30.01 -10.76
N PHE A 119 31.74 -31.11 -10.17
CA PHE A 119 32.99 -31.77 -10.57
C PHE A 119 32.96 -32.17 -12.05
N TRP A 120 31.85 -32.74 -12.50
CA TRP A 120 31.66 -33.05 -13.91
C TRP A 120 31.78 -31.81 -14.79
N ALA A 121 31.05 -30.73 -14.47
CA ALA A 121 31.08 -29.51 -15.27
C ALA A 121 32.47 -28.85 -15.31
N GLU A 122 33.17 -28.78 -14.17
CA GLU A 122 34.55 -28.30 -14.09
C GLU A 122 35.50 -29.16 -14.94
N SER A 123 35.34 -30.49 -14.95
CA SER A 123 36.14 -31.39 -15.80
C SER A 123 35.94 -31.18 -17.30
N GLN A 124 34.80 -30.60 -17.70
CA GLN A 124 34.50 -30.24 -19.09
C GLN A 124 34.95 -28.80 -19.43
N GLY A 125 35.63 -28.11 -18.51
CA GLY A 125 36.04 -26.71 -18.68
C GLY A 125 34.86 -25.73 -18.58
N LEU A 126 33.75 -26.11 -17.96
CA LEU A 126 32.54 -25.28 -17.83
C LEU A 126 32.47 -24.52 -16.50
N GLY A 127 33.52 -24.52 -15.69
CA GLY A 127 33.50 -23.95 -14.34
C GLY A 127 33.11 -22.48 -14.27
N GLU A 128 33.52 -21.66 -15.24
CA GLU A 128 33.19 -20.22 -15.30
C GLU A 128 31.70 -19.94 -15.59
N TYR A 129 30.98 -20.94 -16.11
CA TYR A 129 29.55 -20.84 -16.44
C TYR A 129 28.64 -21.29 -15.29
N LEU A 130 29.22 -21.75 -14.17
CA LEU A 130 28.47 -22.28 -13.04
C LEU A 130 28.08 -21.19 -12.04
N GLU A 131 26.82 -21.20 -11.61
CA GLU A 131 26.31 -20.46 -10.47
C GLU A 131 25.87 -21.47 -9.40
N GLN A 132 26.52 -21.46 -8.25
CA GLN A 132 26.16 -22.32 -7.12
C GLN A 132 25.35 -21.53 -6.10
N LYS A 133 24.19 -22.08 -5.72
CA LYS A 133 23.32 -21.58 -4.65
C LYS A 133 23.04 -22.71 -3.66
N HIS A 134 22.38 -22.39 -2.56
CA HIS A 134 21.95 -23.41 -1.61
C HIS A 134 21.00 -24.42 -2.28
N GLY A 135 21.41 -25.69 -2.33
CA GLY A 135 20.66 -26.79 -2.97
C GLY A 135 20.44 -26.65 -4.47
N CYS A 136 21.20 -25.80 -5.16
CA CYS A 136 21.07 -25.56 -6.59
C CYS A 136 22.44 -25.32 -7.27
N LEU A 137 22.60 -25.85 -8.47
CA LEU A 137 23.70 -25.59 -9.38
C LEU A 137 23.12 -25.25 -10.76
N ALA A 138 23.33 -24.01 -11.21
CA ALA A 138 22.91 -23.56 -12.53
C ALA A 138 24.12 -23.42 -13.46
N LEU A 139 23.97 -23.88 -14.70
CA LEU A 139 24.92 -23.73 -15.80
C LEU A 139 24.35 -22.74 -16.80
N HIS A 140 24.99 -21.58 -16.96
CA HIS A 140 24.57 -20.51 -17.85
C HIS A 140 25.30 -20.58 -19.18
N VAL A 141 24.58 -20.51 -20.30
CA VAL A 141 25.16 -20.48 -21.65
C VAL A 141 24.87 -19.16 -22.37
N ARG A 142 24.44 -18.12 -21.62
CA ARG A 142 24.24 -16.78 -22.19
C ARG A 142 25.56 -16.21 -22.66
N GLY A 143 25.59 -15.72 -23.91
CA GLY A 143 26.80 -15.22 -24.56
C GLY A 143 27.64 -16.29 -25.25
N VAL A 144 27.31 -17.58 -25.08
CA VAL A 144 27.92 -18.67 -25.85
C VAL A 144 27.28 -18.76 -27.24
N PRO A 145 28.05 -18.98 -28.33
CA PRO A 145 27.49 -19.14 -29.67
C PRO A 145 26.40 -20.24 -29.72
N PRO A 146 25.25 -20.03 -30.38
CA PRO A 146 24.10 -20.95 -30.29
C PRO A 146 24.40 -22.44 -30.58
N PRO A 147 25.20 -22.81 -31.59
CA PRO A 147 25.56 -24.21 -31.83
C PRO A 147 26.29 -24.83 -30.63
N ARG A 148 27.26 -24.09 -30.08
CA ARG A 148 28.05 -24.54 -28.92
C ARG A 148 27.20 -24.58 -27.65
N ALA A 149 26.31 -23.62 -27.44
CA ALA A 149 25.38 -23.62 -26.32
C ALA A 149 24.47 -24.87 -26.36
N ALA A 150 23.95 -25.23 -27.53
CA ALA A 150 23.12 -26.42 -27.70
C ALA A 150 23.89 -27.72 -27.38
N GLU A 151 25.15 -27.83 -27.80
CA GLU A 151 26.02 -28.96 -27.44
C GLU A 151 26.22 -29.06 -25.92
N ILE A 152 26.60 -27.96 -25.28
CA ILE A 152 26.84 -27.91 -23.83
C ILE A 152 25.58 -28.33 -23.07
N LEU A 153 24.41 -27.78 -23.42
CA LEU A 153 23.16 -28.12 -22.76
C LEU A 153 22.76 -29.58 -22.98
N ALA A 154 23.02 -30.15 -24.15
CA ALA A 154 22.73 -31.55 -24.44
C ALA A 154 23.65 -32.50 -23.64
N ASP A 155 24.95 -32.18 -23.54
CA ASP A 155 25.90 -32.93 -22.72
C ASP A 155 25.59 -32.82 -21.23
N ALA A 156 25.35 -31.60 -20.74
CA ALA A 156 24.97 -31.34 -19.37
C ALA A 156 23.67 -32.05 -19.01
N GLY A 157 22.63 -31.96 -19.84
CA GLY A 157 21.37 -32.65 -19.59
C GLY A 157 21.52 -34.17 -19.44
N ARG A 158 22.36 -34.80 -20.28
CA ARG A 158 22.65 -36.24 -20.15
C ARG A 158 23.44 -36.57 -18.88
N ALA A 159 24.50 -35.81 -18.58
CA ALA A 159 25.36 -36.07 -17.44
C ALA A 159 24.64 -35.82 -16.12
N LEU A 160 24.04 -34.65 -15.96
CA LEU A 160 23.31 -34.25 -14.76
C LEU A 160 22.07 -35.12 -14.56
N GLY A 161 21.39 -35.53 -15.63
CA GLY A 161 20.28 -36.50 -15.53
C GLY A 161 20.72 -37.89 -15.03
N ARG A 162 21.95 -38.31 -15.32
CA ARG A 162 22.52 -39.56 -14.76
C ARG A 162 22.91 -39.38 -13.30
N ILE A 163 23.59 -38.29 -12.97
CA ILE A 163 24.03 -37.96 -11.60
C ILE A 163 22.84 -37.80 -10.66
N GLY A 164 21.78 -37.14 -11.13
CA GLY A 164 20.59 -36.84 -10.32
C GLY A 164 19.64 -38.01 -10.11
N ARG A 165 19.84 -39.15 -10.78
CA ARG A 165 18.92 -40.29 -10.73
C ARG A 165 18.81 -40.82 -9.30
N ASN A 166 17.59 -40.83 -8.75
CA ASN A 166 17.28 -41.24 -7.37
C ASN A 166 18.03 -40.45 -6.29
N ALA A 167 18.59 -39.29 -6.62
CA ALA A 167 19.41 -38.51 -5.67
C ALA A 167 18.62 -37.39 -4.97
N GLY A 168 17.32 -37.27 -5.23
CA GLY A 168 16.48 -36.20 -4.67
C GLY A 168 16.69 -34.84 -5.32
N VAL A 169 17.22 -34.81 -6.55
CA VAL A 169 17.40 -33.60 -7.36
C VAL A 169 16.62 -33.70 -8.67
N GLU A 170 16.29 -32.55 -9.24
CA GLU A 170 15.69 -32.40 -10.56
C GLU A 170 16.62 -31.60 -11.46
N VAL A 171 16.56 -31.88 -12.76
CA VAL A 171 17.29 -31.13 -13.78
C VAL A 171 16.29 -30.47 -14.71
N ARG A 172 16.38 -29.16 -14.89
CA ARG A 172 15.45 -28.38 -15.72
C ARG A 172 16.21 -27.40 -16.61
N LEU A 173 15.69 -27.19 -17.82
CA LEU A 173 16.13 -26.09 -18.68
C LEU A 173 15.45 -24.79 -18.23
N PHE A 174 16.16 -23.68 -18.38
CA PHE A 174 15.61 -22.34 -18.23
C PHE A 174 16.14 -21.43 -19.34
N ASP A 175 15.61 -20.21 -19.44
CA ASP A 175 16.05 -19.27 -20.46
C ASP A 175 17.53 -18.88 -20.29
N GLY A 176 18.38 -19.45 -21.15
CA GLY A 176 19.83 -19.26 -21.15
C GLY A 176 20.63 -20.26 -20.32
N GLY A 177 20.06 -21.40 -19.91
CA GLY A 177 20.84 -22.39 -19.16
C GLY A 177 20.11 -23.68 -18.77
N LEU A 178 20.78 -24.45 -17.90
CA LEU A 178 20.28 -25.68 -17.29
C LEU A 178 20.58 -25.66 -15.79
N GLU A 179 19.63 -26.07 -14.96
CA GLU A 179 19.72 -26.05 -13.51
C GLU A 179 19.53 -27.47 -12.96
N MET A 180 20.42 -27.89 -12.05
CA MET A 180 20.20 -29.01 -11.13
C MET A 180 19.81 -28.45 -9.76
N ARG A 181 18.68 -28.91 -9.22
CA ARG A 181 18.06 -28.34 -8.02
C ARG A 181 17.57 -29.44 -7.10
N CYS A 182 17.66 -29.25 -5.78
CA CYS A 182 16.98 -30.10 -4.79
C CYS A 182 15.48 -30.19 -5.11
N ALA A 183 14.95 -31.40 -5.30
CA ALA A 183 13.54 -31.61 -5.68
C ALA A 183 12.55 -31.11 -4.62
N ALA A 184 13.01 -30.96 -3.37
CA ALA A 184 12.24 -30.39 -2.27
C ALA A 184 12.17 -28.86 -2.28
N PHE A 185 12.83 -28.19 -3.23
CA PHE A 185 12.81 -26.73 -3.36
C PHE A 185 11.92 -26.34 -4.56
N SER A 186 10.67 -25.99 -4.27
CA SER A 186 9.74 -25.43 -5.24
C SER A 186 8.89 -24.33 -4.62
N LYS A 187 8.49 -23.35 -5.46
CA LYS A 187 7.55 -22.31 -5.03
C LYS A 187 6.21 -22.90 -4.57
N GLY A 188 5.78 -24.02 -5.17
CA GLY A 188 4.63 -24.80 -4.72
C GLY A 188 4.74 -25.31 -3.28
N GLN A 189 5.86 -25.94 -2.92
CA GLN A 189 6.10 -26.40 -1.53
C GLN A 189 6.18 -25.23 -0.54
N VAL A 190 6.68 -24.06 -0.96
CA VAL A 190 6.63 -22.85 -0.12
C VAL A 190 5.18 -22.42 0.14
N VAL A 191 4.33 -22.40 -0.90
CA VAL A 191 2.90 -22.10 -0.74
C VAL A 191 2.24 -23.09 0.21
N GLU A 192 2.41 -24.40 0.01
CA GLU A 192 1.83 -25.43 0.89
C GLU A 192 2.28 -25.26 2.35
N ARG A 193 3.57 -24.99 2.57
CA ARG A 193 4.12 -24.72 3.90
C ARG A 193 3.48 -23.49 4.54
N LEU A 194 3.40 -22.37 3.81
CA LEU A 194 2.84 -21.13 4.33
C LEU A 194 1.36 -21.29 4.69
N LEU A 195 0.58 -21.97 3.85
CA LEU A 195 -0.83 -22.27 4.13
C LEU A 195 -0.98 -23.16 5.38
N ALA A 196 -0.12 -24.18 5.52
CA ALA A 196 -0.12 -25.04 6.70
C ALA A 196 0.28 -24.29 7.98
N GLU A 197 1.31 -23.44 7.94
CA GLU A 197 1.74 -22.60 9.05
C GLU A 197 0.64 -21.64 9.51
N GLU A 198 0.00 -20.94 8.58
CA GLU A 198 -1.11 -20.02 8.87
C GLU A 198 -2.32 -20.75 9.45
N THR A 199 -2.68 -21.90 8.86
CA THR A 199 -3.79 -22.73 9.37
C THR A 199 -3.50 -23.25 10.78
N ALA A 200 -2.28 -23.68 11.05
CA ALA A 200 -1.89 -24.15 12.38
C ALA A 200 -1.89 -23.01 13.42
N ALA A 201 -1.46 -21.80 13.04
CA ALA A 201 -1.37 -20.66 13.95
C ALA A 201 -2.71 -19.97 14.20
N HIS A 202 -3.61 -19.94 13.21
CA HIS A 202 -4.79 -19.07 13.21
C HIS A 202 -6.10 -19.80 12.88
N GLY A 203 -6.06 -21.09 12.60
CA GLY A 203 -7.20 -21.87 12.13
C GLY A 203 -7.50 -21.65 10.64
N PRO A 204 -8.55 -22.30 10.11
CA PRO A 204 -8.95 -22.15 8.72
C PRO A 204 -9.55 -20.75 8.46
N GLY A 205 -9.66 -20.36 7.18
CA GLY A 205 -10.38 -19.15 6.77
C GLY A 205 -9.50 -17.94 6.44
N MET A 206 -8.18 -18.11 6.35
CA MET A 206 -7.31 -17.13 5.70
C MET A 206 -7.69 -16.97 4.21
N ALA A 207 -7.59 -15.75 3.68
CA ALA A 207 -7.60 -15.55 2.25
C ALA A 207 -6.15 -15.45 1.74
N ALA A 208 -5.81 -16.21 0.71
CA ALA A 208 -4.46 -16.26 0.17
C ALA A 208 -4.43 -15.82 -1.30
N ALA A 209 -3.36 -15.13 -1.69
CA ALA A 209 -3.08 -14.81 -3.08
C ALA A 209 -1.61 -15.07 -3.41
N TYR A 210 -1.36 -15.53 -4.63
CA TYR A 210 -0.03 -15.72 -5.18
C TYR A 210 0.09 -14.99 -6.52
N LEU A 211 1.11 -14.13 -6.65
CA LEU A 211 1.44 -13.43 -7.90
C LEU A 211 2.76 -13.94 -8.42
N GLY A 212 2.79 -14.33 -9.70
CA GLY A 212 4.00 -14.82 -10.36
C GLY A 212 3.94 -14.61 -11.86
N ASP A 213 5.09 -14.70 -12.51
CA ASP A 213 5.20 -14.47 -13.94
C ASP A 213 5.64 -15.72 -14.71
N ASP A 214 6.42 -16.64 -14.13
CA ASP A 214 7.19 -17.63 -14.90
C ASP A 214 6.65 -19.07 -14.81
N GLN A 215 7.41 -20.02 -15.38
CA GLN A 215 7.05 -21.45 -15.33
C GLN A 215 7.19 -22.04 -13.92
N THR A 216 8.07 -21.51 -13.08
CA THR A 216 8.25 -21.99 -11.70
C THR A 216 7.08 -21.57 -10.81
N ASP A 217 6.40 -20.46 -11.15
CA ASP A 217 5.18 -20.00 -10.50
C ASP A 217 3.97 -20.91 -10.78
N GLU A 218 3.99 -21.70 -11.85
CA GLU A 218 2.95 -22.70 -12.11
C GLU A 218 2.84 -23.75 -11.00
N ASP A 219 3.96 -24.08 -10.35
CA ASP A 219 3.96 -24.97 -9.19
C ASP A 219 3.26 -24.30 -7.99
N ALA A 220 3.43 -22.99 -7.81
CA ALA A 220 2.73 -22.20 -6.79
C ALA A 220 1.24 -22.04 -7.09
N PHE A 221 0.86 -21.77 -8.34
CA PHE A 221 -0.55 -21.71 -8.76
C PHE A 221 -1.26 -23.04 -8.54
N ARG A 222 -0.59 -24.15 -8.85
CA ARG A 222 -1.12 -25.51 -8.61
C ARG A 222 -1.30 -25.81 -7.13
N ALA A 223 -0.32 -25.44 -6.30
CA ALA A 223 -0.37 -25.62 -4.85
C ALA A 223 -1.48 -24.79 -4.20
N LEU A 224 -1.66 -23.54 -4.63
CA LEU A 224 -2.74 -22.68 -4.14
C LEU A 224 -4.13 -23.21 -4.57
N ASN A 225 -4.20 -23.79 -5.77
CA ASN A 225 -5.41 -24.41 -6.33
C ASN A 225 -6.64 -23.51 -6.18
N SER A 226 -7.83 -24.07 -5.91
CA SER A 226 -9.06 -23.33 -5.64
C SER A 226 -9.14 -22.73 -4.23
N THR A 227 -8.10 -22.83 -3.41
CA THR A 227 -8.11 -22.32 -2.02
C THR A 227 -7.73 -20.84 -1.94
N GLY A 228 -7.17 -20.28 -3.02
CA GLY A 228 -6.78 -18.88 -3.08
C GLY A 228 -6.78 -18.27 -4.49
N LEU A 229 -6.27 -17.05 -4.57
CA LEU A 229 -6.23 -16.24 -5.77
C LEU A 229 -4.87 -16.31 -6.47
N SER A 230 -4.79 -17.10 -7.54
CA SER A 230 -3.60 -17.18 -8.42
C SER A 230 -3.64 -16.12 -9.53
N LEU A 231 -2.60 -15.30 -9.62
CA LEU A 231 -2.48 -14.15 -10.51
C LEU A 231 -1.20 -14.24 -11.34
N LEU A 232 -1.35 -14.34 -12.66
CA LEU A 232 -0.23 -14.23 -13.58
C LEU A 232 0.10 -12.75 -13.79
N VAL A 233 1.36 -12.36 -13.63
CA VAL A 233 1.86 -11.02 -13.94
C VAL A 233 2.56 -11.08 -15.28
N ALA A 234 1.97 -10.50 -16.33
CA ALA A 234 2.58 -10.50 -17.66
C ALA A 234 1.99 -9.38 -18.55
N PRO A 235 2.75 -8.84 -19.51
CA PRO A 235 2.24 -7.82 -20.44
C PRO A 235 1.15 -8.38 -21.36
N LYS A 236 1.21 -9.69 -21.66
CA LYS A 236 0.29 -10.40 -22.55
C LYS A 236 -0.13 -11.73 -21.92
N ARG A 237 -1.30 -12.22 -22.33
CA ARG A 237 -1.78 -13.54 -21.92
C ARG A 237 -0.85 -14.64 -22.43
N LYS A 238 -0.63 -15.65 -21.59
CA LYS A 238 0.02 -16.92 -21.93
C LYS A 238 -0.69 -18.08 -21.26
N THR A 239 -0.37 -19.29 -21.69
CA THR A 239 -0.85 -20.52 -21.05
C THR A 239 -0.32 -20.58 -19.63
N SER A 240 -1.22 -20.70 -18.66
CA SER A 240 -0.90 -20.73 -17.23
C SER A 240 -2.10 -21.22 -16.43
N LEU A 241 -1.83 -21.82 -15.27
CA LEU A 241 -2.80 -22.25 -14.26
C LEU A 241 -3.38 -21.07 -13.46
N ALA A 242 -2.81 -19.88 -13.58
CA ALA A 242 -3.35 -18.71 -12.90
C ALA A 242 -4.78 -18.37 -13.35
N HIS A 243 -5.59 -17.92 -12.40
CA HIS A 243 -6.99 -17.57 -12.63
C HIS A 243 -7.12 -16.25 -13.41
N TYR A 244 -6.24 -15.29 -13.10
CA TYR A 244 -6.33 -13.91 -13.58
C TYR A 244 -4.98 -13.39 -14.10
N LEU A 245 -5.03 -12.41 -15.00
CA LEU A 245 -3.86 -11.69 -15.52
C LEU A 245 -3.79 -10.28 -14.93
N LEU A 246 -2.60 -9.88 -14.47
CA LEU A 246 -2.24 -8.50 -14.16
C LEU A 246 -1.16 -8.02 -15.13
N ARG A 247 -1.38 -6.88 -15.81
CA ARG A 247 -0.36 -6.24 -16.65
C ARG A 247 0.49 -5.27 -15.82
N PRO A 248 1.79 -5.55 -15.63
CA PRO A 248 2.66 -4.65 -14.89
C PRO A 248 3.04 -3.41 -15.74
N PRO A 249 3.34 -2.27 -15.09
CA PRO A 249 3.25 -2.05 -13.64
C PRO A 249 1.83 -1.66 -13.18
N ALA A 250 0.94 -1.25 -14.08
CA ALA A 250 -0.31 -0.57 -13.73
C ALA A 250 -1.31 -1.46 -12.97
N ASP A 251 -1.63 -2.65 -13.48
CA ASP A 251 -2.61 -3.55 -12.85
C ASP A 251 -2.04 -4.10 -11.54
N LEU A 252 -0.73 -4.40 -11.49
CA LEU A 252 -0.02 -4.84 -10.30
C LEU A 252 -0.11 -3.80 -9.17
N LEU A 253 0.25 -2.54 -9.46
CA LEU A 253 0.18 -1.47 -8.46
C LEU A 253 -1.25 -1.22 -8.01
N THR A 254 -2.23 -1.30 -8.93
CA THR A 254 -3.64 -1.14 -8.59
C THR A 254 -4.11 -2.26 -7.66
N PHE A 255 -3.73 -3.51 -7.93
CA PHE A 255 -3.97 -4.66 -7.06
C PHE A 255 -3.37 -4.44 -5.66
N LEU A 256 -2.07 -4.15 -5.60
CA LEU A 256 -1.37 -4.00 -4.32
C LEU A 256 -1.93 -2.82 -3.49
N ARG A 257 -2.28 -1.70 -4.14
CA ARG A 257 -2.91 -0.56 -3.47
C ARG A 257 -4.31 -0.89 -2.94
N ALA A 258 -5.08 -1.71 -3.65
CA ALA A 258 -6.37 -2.19 -3.15
C ALA A 258 -6.19 -3.08 -1.91
N CYS A 259 -5.19 -3.97 -1.90
CA CYS A 259 -4.82 -4.74 -0.72
C CYS A 259 -4.45 -3.85 0.47
N LEU A 260 -3.63 -2.82 0.23
CA LEU A 260 -3.23 -1.87 1.28
C LEU A 260 -4.40 -1.02 1.79
N ALA A 261 -5.31 -0.60 0.91
CA ALA A 261 -6.52 0.11 1.33
C ALA A 261 -7.41 -0.78 2.24
N ALA A 262 -7.44 -2.10 1.97
CA ALA A 262 -8.19 -3.07 2.76
C ALA A 262 -7.55 -3.42 4.12
N SER A 263 -6.30 -3.04 4.36
CA SER A 263 -5.66 -3.10 5.68
C SER A 263 -6.42 -2.29 6.74
N GLY A 264 -7.27 -1.33 6.32
CA GLY A 264 -8.15 -0.57 7.22
C GLY A 264 -9.52 -1.21 7.53
N THR A 265 -10.01 -2.17 6.73
CA THR A 265 -11.43 -2.64 6.74
C THR A 265 -11.66 -3.96 7.49
N SER A 266 -10.63 -4.75 7.78
CA SER A 266 -10.76 -6.12 8.33
C SER A 266 -10.80 -6.24 9.86
N ARG A 267 -10.80 -5.11 10.58
CA ARG A 267 -10.91 -5.09 12.05
C ARG A 267 -12.36 -5.19 12.55
N GLU A 268 -13.36 -5.15 11.66
CA GLU A 268 -14.77 -4.92 12.05
C GLU A 268 -15.65 -6.17 12.23
N GLU A 269 -15.22 -7.38 11.86
CA GLU A 269 -16.15 -8.54 11.88
C GLU A 269 -15.95 -9.59 13.01
N ALA A 270 -15.04 -9.40 13.96
CA ALA A 270 -14.92 -10.35 15.08
C ALA A 270 -14.49 -9.67 16.39
N GLY A 271 -15.52 -9.21 17.09
CA GLY A 271 -15.50 -8.61 18.43
C GLY A 271 -16.55 -7.52 18.47
N GLY A 272 -17.56 -7.65 19.33
CA GLY A 272 -18.60 -6.64 19.52
C GLY A 272 -18.01 -5.29 19.92
N ALA A 273 -17.62 -4.50 18.94
CA ALA A 273 -17.16 -3.14 19.05
C ALA A 273 -18.01 -2.30 18.08
N GLU A 274 -18.39 -1.11 18.56
CA GLU A 274 -19.28 -0.17 17.89
C GLU A 274 -18.95 0.03 16.40
N PRO A 275 -19.97 0.31 15.56
CA PRO A 275 -19.77 0.65 14.15
C PRO A 275 -18.67 1.70 13.96
N PRO A 276 -17.99 1.74 12.79
CA PRO A 276 -16.93 2.71 12.52
C PRO A 276 -17.41 4.10 12.88
N LYS A 277 -16.70 4.72 13.84
CA LYS A 277 -17.04 6.05 14.33
C LYS A 277 -17.01 7.00 13.16
N ARG A 278 -18.15 7.64 12.88
CA ARG A 278 -18.29 8.55 11.74
C ARG A 278 -17.24 9.64 11.86
N LEU A 279 -16.68 10.01 10.72
CA LEU A 279 -15.69 11.08 10.64
C LEU A 279 -16.40 12.42 10.42
N ILE A 280 -16.01 13.44 11.19
CA ILE A 280 -16.45 14.81 11.01
C ILE A 280 -15.25 15.63 10.58
N VAL A 281 -15.12 15.89 9.28
CA VAL A 281 -14.07 16.75 8.74
C VAL A 281 -14.51 18.19 8.87
N VAL A 282 -13.66 19.02 9.45
CA VAL A 282 -13.89 20.45 9.65
C VAL A 282 -12.77 21.21 8.93
N SER A 283 -13.08 21.93 7.87
CA SER A 283 -12.09 22.70 7.10
C SER A 283 -12.61 24.08 6.75
N ASN A 284 -11.71 25.01 6.43
CA ASN A 284 -12.09 26.39 6.10
C ASN A 284 -13.14 26.46 4.97
N ARG A 285 -13.01 25.61 3.94
CA ARG A 285 -13.95 25.52 2.81
C ARG A 285 -14.54 24.12 2.67
N LEU A 286 -15.73 24.02 2.10
CA LEU A 286 -16.32 22.76 1.62
C LEU A 286 -15.48 22.14 0.48
N PRO A 287 -15.64 20.83 0.21
CA PRO A 287 -14.94 20.16 -0.89
C PRO A 287 -15.50 20.51 -2.27
N VAL A 288 -16.57 21.30 -2.30
CA VAL A 288 -17.26 21.81 -3.47
C VAL A 288 -17.58 23.29 -3.26
N THR A 289 -17.65 24.05 -4.34
CA THR A 289 -18.03 25.47 -4.32
C THR A 289 -19.29 25.66 -5.14
N PRO A 290 -20.34 26.29 -4.59
CA PRO A 290 -21.53 26.64 -5.36
C PRO A 290 -21.21 27.76 -6.36
N ILE A 291 -21.66 27.59 -7.60
CA ILE A 291 -21.54 28.57 -8.67
C ILE A 291 -22.92 28.82 -9.29
N ARG A 292 -23.21 30.07 -9.65
CA ARG A 292 -24.47 30.43 -10.30
C ARG A 292 -24.33 30.21 -11.80
N GLY A 293 -24.97 29.16 -12.30
CA GLY A 293 -25.02 28.80 -13.71
C GLY A 293 -26.30 29.30 -14.40
N PRO A 294 -26.41 29.09 -15.73
CA PRO A 294 -27.57 29.51 -16.52
C PRO A 294 -28.88 28.77 -16.16
N ARG A 295 -28.79 27.63 -15.46
CA ARG A 295 -29.94 26.80 -15.04
C ARG A 295 -30.18 26.80 -13.53
N GLY A 296 -29.49 27.66 -12.78
CA GLY A 296 -29.52 27.71 -11.32
C GLY A 296 -28.16 27.44 -10.68
N TRP A 297 -28.17 27.06 -9.41
CA TRP A 297 -26.95 26.75 -8.66
C TRP A 297 -26.36 25.40 -9.08
N GLU A 298 -25.07 25.37 -9.38
CA GLU A 298 -24.30 24.17 -9.71
C GLU A 298 -23.12 24.04 -8.72
N LEU A 299 -22.66 22.81 -8.43
CA LEU A 299 -21.52 22.59 -7.56
C LEU A 299 -20.27 22.24 -8.36
N LYS A 300 -19.19 23.00 -8.15
CA LYS A 300 -17.89 22.71 -8.75
C LYS A 300 -16.98 22.03 -7.73
N PRO A 301 -16.38 20.87 -8.05
CA PRO A 301 -15.40 20.24 -7.18
C PRO A 301 -14.20 21.14 -6.88
N GLY A 302 -13.79 21.20 -5.61
CA GLY A 302 -12.55 21.84 -5.19
C GLY A 302 -11.33 20.99 -5.56
N ALA A 303 -10.34 21.58 -6.21
CA ALA A 303 -9.12 20.88 -6.65
C ALA A 303 -8.00 20.82 -5.59
N GLY A 304 -8.35 20.68 -4.31
CA GLY A 304 -7.39 20.72 -3.19
C GLY A 304 -6.92 19.33 -2.75
N GLY A 305 -5.64 19.20 -2.36
CA GLY A 305 -5.07 17.95 -1.84
C GLY A 305 -5.81 17.39 -0.60
N LEU A 306 -6.41 18.27 0.21
CA LEU A 306 -7.31 17.91 1.31
C LEU A 306 -8.50 17.06 0.85
N VAL A 307 -9.16 17.48 -0.23
CA VAL A 307 -10.35 16.81 -0.76
C VAL A 307 -9.99 15.42 -1.26
N GLN A 308 -8.87 15.30 -1.98
CA GLN A 308 -8.38 14.01 -2.47
C GLN A 308 -8.01 13.05 -1.33
N ALA A 309 -7.48 13.57 -0.21
CA ALA A 309 -7.08 12.77 0.92
C ALA A 309 -8.27 12.31 1.80
N LEU A 310 -9.21 13.20 2.10
CA LEU A 310 -10.27 12.93 3.10
C LEU A 310 -11.60 12.48 2.51
N ALA A 311 -11.93 12.81 1.26
CA ALA A 311 -13.21 12.39 0.66
C ALA A 311 -13.36 10.85 0.57
N PRO A 312 -12.31 10.06 0.23
CA PRO A 312 -12.42 8.60 0.26
C PRO A 312 -12.71 8.05 1.66
N VAL A 313 -12.10 8.64 2.70
CA VAL A 313 -12.29 8.21 4.10
C VAL A 313 -13.72 8.52 4.58
N LEU A 314 -14.23 9.71 4.25
CA LEU A 314 -15.60 10.10 4.56
C LEU A 314 -16.64 9.25 3.81
N ARG A 315 -16.35 8.87 2.56
CA ARG A 315 -17.22 7.99 1.77
C ARG A 315 -17.31 6.58 2.37
N ASP A 316 -16.20 6.06 2.88
CA ASP A 316 -16.12 4.73 3.48
C ASP A 316 -16.79 4.67 4.86
N ARG A 317 -16.47 5.62 5.74
CA ARG A 317 -17.00 5.66 7.12
C ARG A 317 -18.37 6.31 7.25
N GLY A 318 -18.83 7.00 6.21
CA GLY A 318 -19.86 8.02 6.30
C GLY A 318 -19.43 9.17 7.22
N GLY A 319 -20.33 10.14 7.38
CA GLY A 319 -20.11 11.26 8.29
C GLY A 319 -20.46 12.60 7.70
N LEU A 320 -19.68 13.62 8.06
CA LEU A 320 -19.98 15.00 7.77
C LEU A 320 -18.73 15.77 7.36
N TRP A 321 -18.85 16.57 6.32
CA TRP A 321 -17.88 17.61 5.97
C TRP A 321 -18.47 18.97 6.32
N VAL A 322 -17.88 19.63 7.32
CA VAL A 322 -18.23 20.98 7.76
C VAL A 322 -17.24 21.97 7.14
N GLY A 323 -17.74 22.98 6.44
CA GLY A 323 -16.89 23.96 5.77
C GLY A 323 -17.65 25.20 5.36
N SER A 324 -16.93 26.31 5.13
CA SER A 324 -17.56 27.48 4.53
C SER A 324 -17.94 27.19 3.08
N ALA A 325 -19.17 27.55 2.72
CA ALA A 325 -19.64 27.44 1.33
C ALA A 325 -19.20 28.65 0.49
N GLY A 326 -18.96 29.80 1.12
CA GLY A 326 -18.67 31.06 0.45
C GLY A 326 -19.38 32.24 1.12
N GLN A 327 -19.74 33.25 0.33
CA GLN A 327 -20.38 34.49 0.81
C GLN A 327 -21.90 34.32 1.01
N ALA A 328 -22.51 35.23 1.77
CA ALA A 328 -23.93 35.21 2.10
C ALA A 328 -24.85 35.22 0.85
N GLY A 329 -25.85 34.31 0.81
CA GLY A 329 -26.78 34.12 -0.30
C GLY A 329 -26.85 32.69 -0.85
N GLU A 330 -25.99 31.79 -0.35
CA GLU A 330 -25.86 30.40 -0.82
C GLU A 330 -26.84 29.41 -0.15
N SER A 331 -27.74 29.88 0.72
CA SER A 331 -28.88 29.08 1.22
C SER A 331 -29.78 28.55 0.10
N GLU A 332 -29.79 29.21 -1.05
CA GLU A 332 -30.44 28.77 -2.29
C GLU A 332 -29.77 27.53 -2.93
N ALA A 333 -28.54 27.18 -2.54
CA ALA A 333 -27.81 26.01 -3.05
C ALA A 333 -28.08 24.72 -2.23
N ALA A 334 -29.05 24.73 -1.31
CA ALA A 334 -29.37 23.60 -0.45
C ALA A 334 -29.70 22.31 -1.24
N ALA A 335 -30.44 22.42 -2.35
CA ALA A 335 -30.79 21.27 -3.18
C ALA A 335 -29.56 20.61 -3.85
N PRO A 336 -28.68 21.37 -4.54
CA PRO A 336 -27.41 20.83 -5.03
C PRO A 336 -26.53 20.17 -3.94
N PHE A 337 -26.44 20.74 -2.73
CA PHE A 337 -25.67 20.11 -1.65
C PHE A 337 -26.26 18.78 -1.17
N ALA A 338 -27.60 18.67 -1.15
CA ALA A 338 -28.29 17.44 -0.80
C ALA A 338 -28.08 16.35 -1.86
N GLU A 339 -28.17 16.69 -3.15
CA GLU A 339 -27.89 15.79 -4.27
C GLU A 339 -26.43 15.28 -4.22
N PHE A 340 -25.46 16.19 -4.07
CA PHE A 340 -24.06 15.80 -3.90
C PHE A 340 -23.86 14.88 -2.70
N SER A 341 -24.51 15.16 -1.56
CA SER A 341 -24.37 14.33 -0.36
C SER A 341 -24.87 12.90 -0.57
N GLN A 342 -25.92 12.71 -1.37
CA GLN A 342 -26.44 11.39 -1.73
C GLN A 342 -25.46 10.62 -2.62
N GLU A 343 -24.87 11.27 -3.61
CA GLU A 343 -23.91 10.65 -4.53
C GLU A 343 -22.54 10.39 -3.87
N ALA A 344 -22.08 11.30 -3.00
CA ALA A 344 -20.74 11.27 -2.43
C ALA A 344 -20.58 10.28 -1.28
N GLY A 345 -21.68 9.84 -0.65
CA GLY A 345 -21.69 8.92 0.49
C GLY A 345 -21.44 9.58 1.85
N TYR A 346 -21.42 10.92 1.93
CA TYR A 346 -21.27 11.68 3.17
C TYR A 346 -22.03 13.01 3.08
N ARG A 347 -22.40 13.58 4.22
CA ARG A 347 -23.18 14.84 4.25
C ARG A 347 -22.27 16.05 4.21
N LEU A 348 -22.70 17.11 3.52
CA LEU A 348 -22.10 18.44 3.62
C LEU A 348 -22.87 19.29 4.65
N LEU A 349 -22.15 20.06 5.45
CA LEU A 349 -22.72 21.09 6.32
C LEU A 349 -22.06 22.43 5.98
N PRO A 350 -22.72 23.25 5.16
CA PRO A 350 -22.23 24.59 4.82
C PRO A 350 -22.29 25.52 6.04
N ILE A 351 -21.23 26.29 6.24
CA ILE A 351 -21.16 27.40 7.20
C ILE A 351 -21.14 28.70 6.43
N GLU A 352 -22.21 29.49 6.57
CA GLU A 352 -22.26 30.81 5.98
C GLU A 352 -21.36 31.77 6.76
N LEU A 353 -20.50 32.51 6.06
CA LEU A 353 -19.72 33.59 6.63
C LEU A 353 -20.24 34.92 6.07
N THR A 354 -20.44 35.89 6.94
CA THR A 354 -20.70 37.27 6.54
C THR A 354 -19.46 37.86 5.85
N ALA A 355 -19.63 38.91 5.05
CA ALA A 355 -18.50 39.58 4.41
C ALA A 355 -17.48 40.10 5.42
N ALA A 356 -17.94 40.58 6.59
CA ALA A 356 -17.07 41.02 7.68
C ALA A 356 -16.30 39.84 8.31
N GLU A 357 -16.98 38.72 8.59
CA GLU A 357 -16.30 37.50 9.07
C GLU A 357 -15.25 37.03 8.05
N HIS A 358 -15.58 36.94 6.76
CA HIS A 358 -14.60 36.52 5.74
C HIS A 358 -13.37 37.43 5.72
N ARG A 359 -13.58 38.75 5.69
CA ARG A 359 -12.49 39.74 5.70
C ARG A 359 -11.63 39.64 6.95
N ASP A 360 -12.23 39.65 8.14
CA ASP A 360 -11.45 39.83 9.37
C ASP A 360 -10.87 38.49 9.90
N TYR A 361 -11.51 37.36 9.59
CA TYR A 361 -11.03 36.01 9.96
C TYR A 361 -10.14 35.36 8.89
N TYR A 362 -10.61 35.30 7.64
CA TYR A 362 -9.90 34.57 6.58
C TYR A 362 -8.81 35.44 5.98
N GLU A 363 -9.14 36.63 5.48
CA GLU A 363 -8.14 37.55 4.91
C GLU A 363 -7.24 38.10 6.03
N GLY A 364 -7.83 38.58 7.12
CA GLY A 364 -7.16 39.13 8.30
C GLY A 364 -6.40 38.08 9.12
N PHE A 365 -6.98 37.58 10.22
CA PHE A 365 -6.21 36.78 11.18
C PHE A 365 -5.46 35.59 10.54
N SER A 366 -6.13 34.85 9.66
CA SER A 366 -5.56 33.65 9.06
C SER A 366 -4.45 34.00 8.06
N ASN A 367 -4.67 34.94 7.13
CA ASN A 367 -3.75 35.18 6.02
C ASN A 367 -2.87 36.44 6.15
N GLU A 368 -3.17 37.36 7.06
CA GLU A 368 -2.31 38.50 7.40
C GLU A 368 -1.54 38.33 8.71
N ILE A 369 -1.85 37.32 9.55
CA ILE A 369 -1.10 37.06 10.79
C ILE A 369 -0.50 35.65 10.77
N ILE A 370 -1.34 34.61 10.83
CA ILE A 370 -0.85 33.23 11.03
C ILE A 370 -0.03 32.75 9.84
N TRP A 371 -0.58 32.83 8.62
CA TRP A 371 0.10 32.36 7.42
C TRP A 371 1.47 33.02 7.22
N PRO A 372 1.60 34.37 7.17
CA PRO A 372 2.91 34.98 6.95
C PRO A 372 3.87 34.72 8.10
N LEU A 373 3.40 34.76 9.35
CA LEU A 373 4.28 34.51 10.51
C LEU A 373 4.83 33.09 10.52
N PHE A 374 3.99 32.09 10.20
CA PHE A 374 4.39 30.68 10.20
C PHE A 374 5.35 30.34 9.05
N HIS A 375 5.35 31.16 7.99
CA HIS A 375 6.31 31.10 6.88
C HIS A 375 7.51 32.04 7.06
N ASP A 376 7.73 32.58 8.26
CA ASP A 376 8.83 33.50 8.58
C ASP A 376 8.80 34.84 7.80
N PHE A 377 7.62 35.24 7.31
CA PHE A 377 7.36 36.53 6.66
C PHE A 377 6.85 37.57 7.67
N GLN A 378 7.58 37.76 8.77
CA GLN A 378 7.23 38.68 9.85
C GLN A 378 6.94 40.13 9.40
N SER A 379 7.61 40.62 8.36
CA SER A 379 7.41 41.96 7.80
C SER A 379 6.09 42.13 7.05
N ARG A 380 5.39 41.02 6.76
CA ARG A 380 4.07 40.99 6.12
C ARG A 380 2.94 40.76 7.12
N CYS A 381 3.27 40.67 8.42
CA CYS A 381 2.26 40.45 9.44
C CYS A 381 1.55 41.76 9.81
N ASN A 382 0.22 41.74 9.82
CA ASN A 382 -0.61 42.84 10.30
C ASN A 382 -1.32 42.42 11.61
N PHE A 383 -0.73 42.76 12.76
CA PHE A 383 -1.23 42.37 14.09
C PHE A 383 -2.40 43.24 14.57
N GLU A 384 -3.48 43.29 13.79
CA GLU A 384 -4.72 43.99 14.15
C GLU A 384 -5.48 43.23 15.26
N PRO A 385 -5.70 43.83 16.45
CA PRO A 385 -6.40 43.17 17.54
C PRO A 385 -7.80 42.65 17.22
N ASP A 386 -8.56 43.36 16.38
CA ASP A 386 -9.94 42.98 16.07
C ASP A 386 -10.04 41.67 15.26
N TYR A 387 -8.98 41.33 14.50
CA TYR A 387 -8.88 40.06 13.78
C TYR A 387 -8.98 38.86 14.71
N TRP A 388 -8.43 38.97 15.92
CA TRP A 388 -8.51 37.88 16.90
C TRP A 388 -9.95 37.61 17.35
N THR A 389 -10.72 38.68 17.58
CA THR A 389 -12.12 38.57 17.97
C THR A 389 -12.94 37.89 16.88
N ALA A 390 -12.75 38.30 15.63
CA ALA A 390 -13.38 37.66 14.47
C ALA A 390 -12.95 36.19 14.33
N TYR A 391 -11.67 35.90 14.55
CA TYR A 391 -11.13 34.54 14.45
C TYR A 391 -11.74 33.58 15.47
N LEU A 392 -11.85 34.00 16.72
CA LEU A 392 -12.52 33.23 17.76
C LEU A 392 -14.01 33.07 17.47
N ALA A 393 -14.70 34.13 17.02
CA ALA A 393 -16.13 34.07 16.69
C ALA A 393 -16.42 33.03 15.59
N VAL A 394 -15.63 33.02 14.51
CA VAL A 394 -15.77 32.02 13.43
C VAL A 394 -15.43 30.62 13.93
N ASN A 395 -14.34 30.43 14.66
CA ASN A 395 -13.99 29.12 15.24
C ASN A 395 -15.11 28.60 16.17
N GLN A 396 -15.75 29.48 16.94
CA GLN A 396 -16.88 29.11 17.79
C GLN A 396 -18.13 28.74 16.96
N LYS A 397 -18.38 29.42 15.84
CA LYS A 397 -19.45 29.09 14.88
C LYS A 397 -19.28 27.68 14.32
N PHE A 398 -18.07 27.34 13.89
CA PHE A 398 -17.71 25.99 13.44
C PHE A 398 -17.89 24.95 14.56
N ALA A 399 -17.42 25.23 15.77
CA ALA A 399 -17.57 24.33 16.91
C ALA A 399 -19.05 24.06 17.25
N ARG A 400 -19.90 25.10 17.26
CA ARG A 400 -21.36 24.95 17.47
C ARG A 400 -22.00 24.10 16.38
N ALA A 401 -21.62 24.32 15.12
CA ALA A 401 -22.14 23.55 14.00
C ALA A 401 -21.75 22.07 14.10
N VAL A 402 -20.49 21.77 14.45
CA VAL A 402 -20.03 20.41 14.71
C VAL A 402 -20.81 19.79 15.87
N ALA A 403 -20.91 20.47 17.01
CA ALA A 403 -21.61 19.97 18.19
C ALA A 403 -23.08 19.63 17.91
N GLY A 404 -23.78 20.43 17.11
CA GLY A 404 -25.18 20.22 16.74
C GLY A 404 -25.44 19.11 15.72
N HIS A 405 -24.43 18.70 14.93
CA HIS A 405 -24.61 17.77 13.80
C HIS A 405 -23.76 16.50 13.87
N SER A 406 -23.03 16.32 14.97
CA SER A 406 -22.24 15.12 15.27
C SER A 406 -22.75 14.40 16.50
N ARG A 407 -22.45 13.11 16.61
CA ARG A 407 -22.77 12.25 17.76
C ARG A 407 -21.61 12.23 18.75
N PRO A 408 -21.80 11.88 20.04
CA PRO A 408 -20.74 11.84 21.04
C PRO A 408 -19.57 10.90 20.69
N ASP A 409 -19.85 9.84 19.93
CA ASP A 409 -18.88 8.85 19.48
C ASP A 409 -18.15 9.23 18.18
N ASP A 410 -18.61 10.26 17.47
CA ASP A 410 -17.99 10.72 16.22
C ASP A 410 -16.56 11.23 16.47
N TYR A 411 -15.67 10.99 15.50
CA TYR A 411 -14.30 11.53 15.53
C TYR A 411 -14.23 12.83 14.74
N VAL A 412 -13.79 13.92 15.37
CA VAL A 412 -13.70 15.25 14.75
C VAL A 412 -12.28 15.48 14.24
N TRP A 413 -12.12 15.65 12.92
CA TRP A 413 -10.86 16.01 12.28
C TRP A 413 -10.88 17.48 11.88
N ILE A 414 -10.11 18.29 12.59
CA ILE A 414 -10.00 19.73 12.35
C ILE A 414 -8.79 19.97 11.46
N HIS A 415 -9.04 20.60 10.33
CA HIS A 415 -8.03 20.87 9.34
C HIS A 415 -7.66 22.35 9.36
N ASP A 416 -6.38 22.56 9.65
CA ASP A 416 -5.56 23.71 9.29
C ASP A 416 -5.62 24.94 10.20
N TYR A 417 -4.67 25.86 9.97
CA TYR A 417 -4.44 27.08 10.77
C TYR A 417 -5.64 28.01 10.86
N HIS A 418 -6.62 27.85 9.96
CA HIS A 418 -7.88 28.57 9.99
C HIS A 418 -8.76 28.19 11.18
N LEU A 419 -8.61 26.99 11.76
CA LEU A 419 -9.60 26.42 12.69
C LEU A 419 -8.99 25.88 13.99
N MET A 420 -7.85 26.44 14.41
CA MET A 420 -7.07 25.94 15.55
C MET A 420 -7.86 25.89 16.88
N HIS A 421 -8.90 26.72 17.06
CA HIS A 421 -9.66 26.79 18.32
C HIS A 421 -10.94 25.94 18.33
N VAL A 422 -11.29 25.25 17.24
CA VAL A 422 -12.53 24.46 17.19
C VAL A 422 -12.55 23.38 18.27
N ALA A 423 -11.43 22.67 18.50
CA ALA A 423 -11.34 21.62 19.53
C ALA A 423 -11.56 22.17 20.94
N ARG A 424 -10.96 23.33 21.24
CA ARG A 424 -11.13 24.03 22.51
C ARG A 424 -12.61 24.39 22.74
N PHE A 425 -13.25 25.01 21.76
CA PHE A 425 -14.65 25.42 21.88
C PHE A 425 -15.61 24.23 21.98
N LEU A 426 -15.30 23.09 21.36
CA LEU A 426 -16.05 21.85 21.56
C LEU A 426 -15.96 21.38 23.03
N LYS A 427 -14.77 21.40 23.63
CA LYS A 427 -14.58 21.03 25.04
C LYS A 427 -15.31 21.97 26.00
N GLU A 428 -15.24 23.28 25.76
CA GLU A 428 -15.96 24.29 26.56
C GLU A 428 -17.49 24.11 26.49
N GLN A 429 -18.00 23.53 25.41
CA GLN A 429 -19.41 23.14 25.26
C GLN A 429 -19.75 21.77 25.88
N GLY A 430 -18.80 21.13 26.59
CA GLY A 430 -19.00 19.83 27.23
C GLY A 430 -18.90 18.64 26.26
N SER A 431 -18.33 18.80 25.07
CA SER A 431 -18.16 17.70 24.13
C SER A 431 -17.03 16.75 24.56
N GLU A 432 -17.36 15.46 24.71
CA GLU A 432 -16.38 14.37 24.96
C GLU A 432 -15.80 13.76 23.68
N ARG A 433 -16.20 14.28 22.51
CA ARG A 433 -15.76 13.80 21.20
C ARG A 433 -14.24 13.88 21.06
N ARG A 434 -13.64 12.83 20.49
CA ARG A 434 -12.21 12.82 20.18
C ARG A 434 -11.94 13.75 19.00
N CYS A 435 -10.95 14.62 19.17
CA CYS A 435 -10.54 15.58 18.15
C CYS A 435 -9.11 15.28 17.68
N GLY A 436 -8.89 15.32 16.37
CA GLY A 436 -7.57 15.39 15.74
C GLY A 436 -7.39 16.74 15.06
N PHE A 437 -6.14 17.24 15.01
CA PHE A 437 -5.79 18.49 14.35
C PHE A 437 -4.65 18.25 13.36
N PHE A 438 -4.75 18.82 12.17
CA PHE A 438 -3.69 18.78 11.16
C PHE A 438 -3.39 20.18 10.66
N LEU A 439 -2.12 20.58 10.73
CA LEU A 439 -1.61 21.83 10.20
C LEU A 439 -0.82 21.55 8.93
N HIS A 440 -1.22 22.11 7.78
CA HIS A 440 -0.53 21.84 6.52
C HIS A 440 0.64 22.78 6.24
N ILE A 441 0.63 23.95 6.88
CA ILE A 441 1.72 24.93 6.83
C ILE A 441 2.80 24.56 7.85
N PRO A 442 4.06 25.03 7.68
CA PRO A 442 5.09 24.85 8.70
C PRO A 442 4.64 25.39 10.06
N PHE A 443 5.11 24.76 11.14
CA PHE A 443 5.06 25.38 12.45
C PHE A 443 6.33 26.22 12.65
N PRO A 444 6.21 27.49 13.06
CA PRO A 444 7.36 28.40 13.13
C PRO A 444 8.36 27.97 14.21
N ALA A 445 9.63 28.34 14.03
CA ALA A 445 10.64 28.21 15.07
C ALA A 445 10.24 29.02 16.33
N PRO A 446 10.68 28.61 17.54
CA PRO A 446 10.23 29.23 18.79
C PRO A 446 10.40 30.76 18.85
N ASP A 447 11.48 31.30 18.32
CA ASP A 447 11.78 32.73 18.27
C ASP A 447 10.82 33.51 17.35
N ILE A 448 10.34 32.88 16.28
CA ILE A 448 9.30 33.43 15.41
C ILE A 448 7.94 33.35 16.09
N PHE A 449 7.61 32.20 16.69
CA PHE A 449 6.33 32.00 17.39
C PHE A 449 6.14 32.95 18.58
N LEU A 450 7.23 33.31 19.27
CA LEU A 450 7.20 34.28 20.37
C LEU A 450 6.68 35.67 19.96
N LYS A 451 6.73 36.01 18.67
CA LYS A 451 6.24 37.28 18.13
C LYS A 451 4.71 37.32 18.00
N LEU A 452 4.03 36.17 18.06
CA LEU A 452 2.57 36.10 18.03
C LEU A 452 1.98 36.59 19.37
N PRO A 453 1.18 37.67 19.40
CA PRO A 453 0.59 38.16 20.65
C PRO A 453 -0.27 37.09 21.34
N TRP A 454 -1.01 36.30 20.55
CA TRP A 454 -1.93 35.25 21.01
C TRP A 454 -1.31 33.85 21.09
N ARG A 455 0.04 33.75 21.14
CA ARG A 455 0.76 32.47 21.10
C ARG A 455 0.29 31.45 22.14
N LYS A 456 -0.06 31.90 23.35
CA LYS A 456 -0.52 30.99 24.42
C LYS A 456 -1.90 30.45 24.10
N GLN A 457 -2.80 31.30 23.61
CA GLN A 457 -4.16 30.94 23.25
C GLN A 457 -4.18 29.99 22.07
N VAL A 458 -3.33 30.19 21.06
CA VAL A 458 -3.20 29.30 19.89
C VAL A 458 -2.75 27.87 20.24
N LEU A 459 -2.05 27.67 21.36
CA LEU A 459 -1.63 26.34 21.82
C LEU A 459 -2.67 25.61 22.70
N GLN A 460 -3.79 26.27 23.06
CA GLN A 460 -4.84 25.73 23.93
C GLN A 460 -5.92 25.03 23.11
#